data_AF-A0A9E5ITF9-F1
#
_entry.id   AF-A0A9E5ITF9-F1
#
_cell.length_a   1.000
_cell.length_b   1.000
_cell.length_c   1.000
_cell.angle_alpha   90.00
_cell.angle_beta   90.00
_cell.angle_gamma   90.00
#
_symmetry.space_group_name_H-M   'P 1'
#
loop_
_entity.id
_entity.type
_entity.pdbx_description
1 polymer ?
#
loop_
_entity_poly.entity_id
_entity_poly.type
_entity_poly.pdbx_seq_one_letter_code
_entity_poly.pdbx_strand_id
1 'polypeptide(L)'
;IDAAMPLMILRAKDMGVTGRERPAELDANRPLLERIEKLRLEMGRRMGLGDVTNSVIPKPVLVSEGDQADSIVSRYFTPHKCHMSHAVTGAIGVVTAFAMPGTVASGITRKAGRHPLSVVHPQGQIDLDVELTGEGVNLNVVRAALVRTARKIMQGELHLPQYVFPSPSSEKIEAQKLADHYPQHEVKIIVPTSAGGGNDTMARIITRKIGPLLGNVVSVDNRTGANGSVAAEYVAASQPDGHTLMFGYIATHGINPVMQSLRYNPEQDFAPVGMVGYSPTLLIVNAALPVRNFQDFMDLMRTTDKPLNFASAGEGTIPHLAAEMLRRTLLVEGSSLTAGEHHAGAAPAINALVRGQAQWMFPSLFSALPYLKSGKVKALAIATPNRLTEWPDIPTLSEWGLDDFDLTQWYALFAPSGTSPEIVDKINQTLNEVLNDPEVRARMAQDGAQVKPGTPQQLSRHVQTEIQRWRKVIASTGLSTHSQVETAEA
;
A
#
# COMPACT_ATOMS: atom_id res chain seq x y z
N ILE A 1 15.54 -7.10 -1.30
CA ILE A 1 14.94 -8.36 -1.77
C ILE A 1 13.59 -8.43 -1.09
N ASP A 2 12.56 -8.00 -1.82
CA ASP A 2 11.16 -8.09 -1.41
C ASP A 2 10.70 -9.55 -1.35
N ALA A 3 9.67 -9.79 -0.54
CA ALA A 3 8.93 -11.04 -0.30
C ALA A 3 9.50 -11.98 0.79
N ALA A 4 9.21 -11.65 2.06
CA ALA A 4 8.94 -12.67 3.06
C ALA A 4 7.60 -13.34 2.70
N MET A 5 7.65 -14.52 2.09
CA MET A 5 6.44 -15.32 1.84
C MET A 5 6.00 -16.00 3.15
N PRO A 6 4.69 -16.07 3.47
CA PRO A 6 4.19 -16.84 4.60
C PRO A 6 4.68 -18.29 4.52
N LEU A 7 5.28 -18.80 5.59
CA LEU A 7 5.79 -20.17 5.67
C LEU A 7 4.88 -21.02 6.56
N MET A 8 4.61 -22.25 6.13
CA MET A 8 4.07 -23.30 6.98
C MET A 8 5.21 -24.24 7.36
N ILE A 9 5.76 -24.09 8.56
CA ILE A 9 6.85 -24.92 9.05
C ILE A 9 6.26 -26.17 9.73
N LEU A 10 6.82 -27.34 9.40
CA LEU A 10 6.38 -28.65 9.88
C LEU A 10 7.60 -29.45 10.36
N ARG A 11 7.47 -30.16 11.47
CA ARG A 11 8.53 -31.09 11.91
C ARG A 11 8.54 -32.32 11.03
N ALA A 12 9.69 -32.66 10.46
CA ALA A 12 9.83 -33.83 9.59
C ALA A 12 9.34 -35.12 10.28
N LYS A 13 9.69 -35.30 11.56
CA LYS A 13 9.29 -36.47 12.36
C LYS A 13 7.76 -36.62 12.50
N ASP A 14 7.04 -35.51 12.65
CA ASP A 14 5.56 -35.51 12.72
C ASP A 14 4.95 -35.86 11.34
N MET A 15 5.74 -35.67 10.28
CA MET A 15 5.39 -36.03 8.92
C MET A 15 5.78 -37.47 8.55
N GLY A 16 6.46 -38.20 9.45
CA GLY A 16 6.92 -39.57 9.23
C GLY A 16 8.17 -39.67 8.36
N VAL A 17 8.95 -38.59 8.26
CA VAL A 17 10.18 -38.50 7.47
C VAL A 17 11.31 -37.90 8.30
N THR A 18 12.54 -38.09 7.86
CA THR A 18 13.75 -37.55 8.52
C THR A 18 14.01 -36.09 8.15
N GLY A 19 13.50 -35.63 7.00
CA GLY A 19 13.81 -34.33 6.41
C GLY A 19 15.16 -34.31 5.67
N ARG A 20 15.90 -35.43 5.67
CA ARG A 20 17.20 -35.58 4.99
C ARG A 20 17.09 -36.31 3.66
N GLU A 21 15.92 -36.83 3.33
CA GLU A 21 15.62 -37.47 2.05
C GLU A 21 16.00 -36.55 0.88
N ARG A 22 16.38 -37.18 -0.23
CA ARG A 22 16.60 -36.47 -1.49
C ARG A 22 15.25 -35.93 -1.97
N PRO A 23 15.21 -34.77 -2.64
CA PRO A 23 13.93 -34.21 -3.13
C PRO A 23 13.13 -35.20 -4.00
N ALA A 24 13.81 -36.02 -4.81
CA ALA A 24 13.17 -37.07 -5.61
C ALA A 24 12.46 -38.16 -4.77
N GLU A 25 12.96 -38.46 -3.57
CA GLU A 25 12.34 -39.42 -2.65
C GLU A 25 11.12 -38.81 -1.96
N LEU A 26 11.16 -37.51 -1.65
CA LEU A 26 10.02 -36.76 -1.13
C LEU A 26 8.93 -36.58 -2.19
N ASP A 27 9.32 -36.31 -3.44
CA ASP A 27 8.42 -36.20 -4.59
C ASP A 27 7.71 -37.53 -4.89
N ALA A 28 8.39 -38.66 -4.69
CA ALA A 28 7.82 -39.99 -4.89
C ALA A 28 6.80 -40.36 -3.79
N ASN A 29 6.84 -39.69 -2.64
CA ASN A 29 5.96 -39.96 -1.50
C ASN A 29 4.62 -39.22 -1.62
N ARG A 30 3.72 -39.72 -2.48
CA ARG A 30 2.38 -39.14 -2.69
C ARG A 30 1.58 -38.93 -1.39
N PRO A 31 1.50 -39.90 -0.45
CA PRO A 31 0.78 -39.70 0.80
C PRO A 31 1.33 -38.54 1.65
N LEU A 32 2.65 -38.33 1.63
CA LEU A 32 3.26 -37.17 2.28
C LEU A 32 2.84 -35.86 1.61
N LEU A 33 2.90 -35.80 0.27
CA LEU A 33 2.53 -34.60 -0.47
C LEU A 33 1.05 -34.23 -0.26
N GLU A 34 0.15 -35.20 -0.29
CA GLU A 34 -1.28 -34.99 -0.03
C GLU A 34 -1.55 -34.47 1.39
N ARG A 35 -0.83 -35.00 2.39
CA ARG A 35 -0.90 -34.51 3.78
C ARG A 35 -0.37 -33.09 3.91
N ILE A 36 0.78 -32.80 3.29
CA ILE A 36 1.37 -31.45 3.27
C ILE A 36 0.38 -30.48 2.63
N GLU A 37 -0.23 -30.84 1.51
CA GLU A 37 -1.18 -30.00 0.81
C GLU A 37 -2.45 -29.75 1.63
N LYS A 38 -3.02 -30.80 2.24
CA LYS A 38 -4.17 -30.66 3.14
C LYS A 38 -3.88 -29.70 4.30
N LEU A 39 -2.71 -29.83 4.91
CA LEU A 39 -2.27 -28.92 5.97
C LEU A 39 -2.05 -27.51 5.43
N ARG A 40 -1.48 -27.36 4.23
CA ARG A 40 -1.24 -26.06 3.59
C ARG A 40 -2.54 -25.30 3.35
N LEU A 41 -3.56 -25.96 2.81
CA LEU A 41 -4.87 -25.37 2.55
C LEU A 41 -5.54 -24.92 3.86
N GLU A 42 -5.50 -25.78 4.88
CA GLU A 42 -6.03 -25.45 6.21
C GLU A 42 -5.27 -24.29 6.86
N MET A 43 -3.93 -24.28 6.77
CA MET A 43 -3.11 -23.19 7.30
C MET A 43 -3.32 -21.90 6.51
N GLY A 44 -3.53 -21.95 5.19
CA GLY A 44 -3.90 -20.79 4.40
C GLY A 44 -5.17 -20.12 4.94
N ARG A 45 -6.20 -20.90 5.26
CA ARG A 45 -7.42 -20.40 5.90
C ARG A 45 -7.14 -19.81 7.29
N ARG A 46 -6.39 -20.53 8.14
CA ARG A 46 -6.04 -20.06 9.50
C ARG A 46 -5.17 -18.81 9.52
N MET A 47 -4.34 -18.63 8.50
CA MET A 47 -3.53 -17.43 8.29
C MET A 47 -4.30 -16.28 7.64
N GLY A 48 -5.59 -16.44 7.34
CA GLY A 48 -6.41 -15.42 6.68
C GLY A 48 -6.08 -15.21 5.20
N LEU A 49 -5.39 -16.15 4.56
CA LEU A 49 -5.00 -16.07 3.14
C LEU A 49 -6.12 -16.44 2.16
N GLY A 50 -7.31 -16.79 2.66
CA GLY A 50 -8.45 -17.19 1.84
C GLY A 50 -8.28 -18.57 1.19
N ASP A 51 -8.86 -18.75 0.01
CA ASP A 51 -8.65 -19.96 -0.80
C ASP A 51 -7.27 -19.91 -1.47
N VAL A 52 -6.38 -20.78 -1.01
CA VAL A 52 -5.01 -20.89 -1.50
C VAL A 52 -4.79 -22.11 -2.40
N THR A 53 -5.85 -22.71 -2.93
CA THR A 53 -5.77 -23.91 -3.78
C THR A 53 -4.85 -23.71 -4.97
N ASN A 54 -4.97 -22.57 -5.68
CA ASN A 54 -4.14 -22.24 -6.84
C ASN A 54 -2.90 -21.41 -6.48
N SER A 55 -2.46 -21.47 -5.22
CA SER A 55 -1.36 -20.66 -4.70
C SER A 55 -0.24 -21.52 -4.13
N VAL A 56 1.00 -21.00 -4.19
CA VAL A 56 2.17 -21.62 -3.55
C VAL A 56 2.36 -21.19 -2.09
N ILE A 57 1.52 -20.27 -1.59
CA ILE A 57 1.54 -19.80 -0.20
C ILE A 57 0.36 -20.38 0.61
N PRO A 58 0.50 -20.58 1.94
CA PRO A 58 1.77 -20.50 2.67
C PRO A 58 2.71 -21.61 2.20
N LYS A 59 4.00 -21.30 2.09
CA LYS A 59 4.97 -22.24 1.51
C LYS A 59 5.30 -23.33 2.53
N PRO A 60 5.05 -24.62 2.24
CA PRO A 60 5.36 -25.68 3.19
C PRO A 60 6.86 -25.90 3.31
N VAL A 61 7.34 -26.05 4.55
CA VAL A 61 8.73 -26.32 4.87
C VAL A 61 8.82 -27.42 5.92
N LEU A 62 9.41 -28.56 5.57
CA LEU A 62 9.81 -29.55 6.57
C LEU A 62 11.12 -29.11 7.21
N VAL A 63 11.21 -29.23 8.53
CA VAL A 63 12.41 -28.96 9.32
C VAL A 63 12.79 -30.15 10.20
N SER A 64 14.09 -30.35 10.37
CA SER A 64 14.67 -31.33 11.30
C SER A 64 16.01 -30.87 11.84
N GLU A 65 16.54 -31.57 12.84
CA GLU A 65 17.82 -31.23 13.47
C GLU A 65 18.98 -31.26 12.46
N GLY A 66 19.81 -30.20 12.51
CA GLY A 66 21.04 -30.11 11.74
C GLY A 66 22.16 -30.99 12.30
N ASP A 67 23.35 -30.86 11.71
CA ASP A 67 24.53 -31.63 12.11
C ASP A 67 25.21 -31.08 13.39
N GLN A 68 24.88 -29.85 13.75
CA GLN A 68 25.38 -29.10 14.91
C GLN A 68 24.22 -28.51 15.71
N ALA A 69 24.46 -28.22 17.00
CA ALA A 69 23.46 -27.64 17.90
C ALA A 69 22.82 -26.34 17.37
N ASP A 70 23.58 -25.57 16.58
CA ASP A 70 23.15 -24.30 16.00
C ASP A 70 22.79 -24.39 14.51
N SER A 71 22.43 -25.59 14.06
CA SER A 71 22.01 -25.83 12.67
C SER A 71 20.67 -26.54 12.57
N ILE A 72 19.94 -26.23 11.49
CA ILE A 72 18.64 -26.82 11.18
C ILE A 72 18.59 -27.27 9.71
N VAL A 73 18.05 -28.46 9.44
CA VAL A 73 17.78 -28.92 8.07
C VAL A 73 16.44 -28.37 7.62
N SER A 74 16.34 -27.93 6.36
CA SER A 74 15.05 -27.56 5.76
C SER A 74 14.81 -28.17 4.37
N ARG A 75 13.53 -28.42 4.05
CA ARG A 75 13.04 -28.85 2.72
C ARG A 75 11.76 -28.10 2.39
N TYR A 76 11.76 -27.32 1.31
CA TYR A 76 10.58 -26.54 0.90
C TYR A 76 9.85 -27.22 -0.26
N PHE A 77 8.54 -27.02 -0.26
CA PHE A 77 7.63 -27.60 -1.22
C PHE A 77 6.86 -26.51 -1.99
N THR A 78 6.46 -26.82 -3.22
CA THR A 78 5.22 -26.31 -3.85
C THR A 78 4.09 -27.33 -3.56
N PRO A 79 2.82 -27.05 -3.91
CA PRO A 79 1.71 -27.99 -3.67
C PRO A 79 1.96 -29.44 -4.13
N HIS A 80 2.84 -29.64 -5.11
CA HIS A 80 3.06 -30.95 -5.72
C HIS A 80 4.52 -31.39 -5.78
N LYS A 81 5.47 -30.62 -5.26
CA LYS A 81 6.90 -30.92 -5.45
C LYS A 81 7.82 -30.33 -4.38
N CYS A 82 8.78 -31.11 -3.91
CA CYS A 82 9.94 -30.65 -3.15
C CYS A 82 10.94 -29.94 -4.08
N HIS A 83 11.34 -28.72 -3.72
CA HIS A 83 12.33 -28.00 -4.51
C HIS A 83 13.75 -28.57 -4.31
N MET A 84 14.53 -28.56 -5.40
CA MET A 84 15.96 -28.90 -5.39
C MET A 84 16.85 -27.79 -4.81
N SER A 85 16.36 -26.55 -4.78
CA SER A 85 17.06 -25.36 -4.27
C SER A 85 16.06 -24.41 -3.62
N HIS A 86 16.54 -23.55 -2.72
CA HIS A 86 15.68 -22.66 -1.96
C HIS A 86 16.24 -21.25 -1.90
N ALA A 87 15.35 -20.26 -1.86
CA ALA A 87 15.72 -18.86 -1.78
C ALA A 87 16.27 -18.51 -0.39
N VAL A 88 17.26 -17.62 -0.35
CA VAL A 88 17.88 -17.13 0.90
C VAL A 88 16.86 -16.55 1.87
N THR A 89 15.81 -15.88 1.36
CA THR A 89 14.73 -15.31 2.16
C THR A 89 13.96 -16.36 2.96
N GLY A 90 13.71 -17.52 2.37
CA GLY A 90 13.08 -18.64 3.08
C GLY A 90 13.97 -19.17 4.20
N ALA A 91 15.29 -19.23 3.98
CA ALA A 91 16.25 -19.72 4.98
C ALA A 91 16.30 -18.79 6.19
N ILE A 92 16.23 -17.46 5.97
CA ILE A 92 16.11 -16.48 7.05
C ILE A 92 14.86 -16.76 7.89
N GLY A 93 13.71 -17.01 7.27
CA GLY A 93 12.47 -17.33 7.99
C GLY A 93 12.57 -18.61 8.84
N VAL A 94 13.18 -19.67 8.31
CA VAL A 94 13.39 -20.92 9.04
C VAL A 94 14.35 -20.74 10.21
N VAL A 95 15.48 -20.06 9.99
CA VAL A 95 16.47 -19.84 11.06
C VAL A 95 15.91 -18.91 12.15
N THR A 96 15.08 -17.94 11.78
CA THR A 96 14.39 -17.08 12.73
C THR A 96 13.43 -17.90 13.60
N ALA A 97 12.65 -18.81 12.99
CA ALA A 97 11.80 -19.72 13.74
C ALA A 97 12.64 -20.65 14.64
N PHE A 98 13.79 -21.15 14.16
CA PHE A 98 14.70 -21.98 14.95
C PHE A 98 15.33 -21.24 16.14
N ALA A 99 15.62 -19.95 15.99
CA ALA A 99 16.17 -19.12 17.05
C ALA A 99 15.17 -18.86 18.18
N MET A 100 13.89 -18.77 17.83
CA MET A 100 12.81 -18.43 18.76
C MET A 100 12.35 -19.64 19.59
N PRO A 101 12.15 -19.49 20.91
CA PRO A 101 11.58 -20.54 21.74
C PRO A 101 10.11 -20.80 21.38
N GLY A 102 9.63 -22.02 21.60
CA GLY A 102 8.22 -22.38 21.44
C GLY A 102 7.75 -22.57 19.99
N THR A 103 8.63 -22.45 18.99
CA THR A 103 8.28 -22.77 17.60
C THR A 103 8.41 -24.26 17.33
N VAL A 104 7.74 -24.73 16.27
CA VAL A 104 7.91 -26.10 15.77
C VAL A 104 9.32 -26.38 15.25
N ALA A 105 10.10 -25.34 14.92
CA ALA A 105 11.47 -25.46 14.45
C ALA A 105 12.48 -25.60 15.60
N SER A 106 12.17 -25.14 16.81
CA SER A 106 13.09 -25.08 17.94
C SER A 106 12.69 -25.98 19.10
N GLY A 107 13.67 -26.68 19.68
CA GLY A 107 13.56 -27.36 20.97
C GLY A 107 14.41 -26.71 22.07
N ILE A 108 15.10 -25.61 21.78
CA ILE A 108 16.14 -25.03 22.63
C ILE A 108 15.80 -23.58 22.97
N THR A 109 15.86 -23.23 24.25
CA THR A 109 15.68 -21.85 24.71
C THR A 109 16.99 -21.09 24.55
N ARG A 110 16.98 -19.98 23.80
CA ARG A 110 18.14 -19.10 23.60
C ARG A 110 18.00 -17.83 24.46
N LYS A 111 19.13 -17.26 24.88
CA LYS A 111 19.20 -15.98 25.58
C LYS A 111 19.22 -14.81 24.59
N ALA A 112 18.97 -13.59 25.06
CA ALA A 112 19.24 -12.38 24.28
C ALA A 112 20.72 -12.34 23.81
N GLY A 113 20.96 -11.70 22.67
CA GLY A 113 22.26 -11.59 22.03
C GLY A 113 22.25 -12.08 20.59
N ARG A 114 23.44 -12.05 19.97
CA ARG A 114 23.67 -12.47 18.58
C ARG A 114 24.02 -13.96 18.54
N HIS A 115 23.29 -14.71 17.71
CA HIS A 115 23.42 -16.15 17.54
C HIS A 115 23.80 -16.46 16.09
N PRO A 116 25.00 -16.98 15.83
CA PRO A 116 25.36 -17.52 14.53
C PRO A 116 24.67 -18.88 14.36
N LEU A 117 23.82 -19.00 13.35
CA LEU A 117 23.03 -20.19 13.06
C LEU A 117 23.19 -20.60 11.60
N SER A 118 22.88 -21.85 11.27
CA SER A 118 22.92 -22.29 9.88
C SER A 118 21.73 -23.13 9.45
N VAL A 119 21.40 -23.01 8.16
CA VAL A 119 20.39 -23.83 7.49
C VAL A 119 21.08 -24.78 6.53
N VAL A 120 20.93 -26.08 6.78
CA VAL A 120 21.42 -27.14 5.90
C VAL A 120 20.36 -27.43 4.84
N HIS A 121 20.75 -27.31 3.57
CA HIS A 121 19.89 -27.54 2.41
C HIS A 121 20.51 -28.56 1.44
N PRO A 122 19.75 -29.13 0.49
CA PRO A 122 20.27 -30.17 -0.40
C PRO A 122 21.49 -29.78 -1.25
N GLN A 123 21.77 -28.48 -1.40
CA GLN A 123 22.87 -27.96 -2.22
C GLN A 123 23.97 -27.28 -1.39
N GLY A 124 23.94 -27.38 -0.06
CA GLY A 124 24.96 -26.79 0.81
C GLY A 124 24.43 -26.28 2.15
N GLN A 125 25.11 -25.26 2.67
CA GLN A 125 24.78 -24.61 3.94
C GLN A 125 24.65 -23.10 3.74
N ILE A 126 23.71 -22.51 4.47
CA ILE A 126 23.48 -21.07 4.53
C ILE A 126 23.72 -20.63 5.97
N ASP A 127 24.72 -19.77 6.18
CA ASP A 127 25.08 -19.23 7.49
C ASP A 127 24.41 -17.88 7.69
N LEU A 128 23.80 -17.69 8.85
CA LEU A 128 22.98 -16.53 9.21
C LEU A 128 23.29 -16.09 10.64
N ASP A 129 23.13 -14.79 10.89
CA ASP A 129 23.17 -14.25 12.24
C ASP A 129 21.78 -13.78 12.65
N VAL A 130 21.30 -14.27 13.79
CA VAL A 130 20.04 -13.82 14.40
C VAL A 130 20.34 -13.10 15.71
N GLU A 131 19.87 -11.87 15.83
CA GLU A 131 19.96 -11.09 17.06
C GLU A 131 18.61 -11.10 17.78
N LEU A 132 18.67 -11.51 19.04
CA LEU A 132 17.52 -11.66 19.92
C LEU A 132 17.60 -10.63 21.06
N THR A 133 16.45 -10.08 21.43
CA THR A 133 16.29 -9.20 22.61
C THR A 133 15.15 -9.70 23.49
N GLY A 134 15.12 -9.29 24.76
CA GLY A 134 14.13 -9.76 25.73
C GLY A 134 14.49 -11.11 26.35
N GLU A 135 13.57 -11.68 27.13
CA GLU A 135 13.81 -12.88 27.93
C GLU A 135 12.60 -13.83 27.95
N GLY A 136 12.87 -15.14 28.00
CA GLY A 136 11.85 -16.17 28.12
C GLY A 136 10.82 -16.12 26.98
N VAL A 137 9.54 -15.97 27.33
CA VAL A 137 8.44 -15.86 26.37
C VAL A 137 8.38 -14.51 25.65
N ASN A 138 9.07 -13.49 26.17
CA ASN A 138 9.14 -12.13 25.62
C ASN A 138 10.37 -11.94 24.71
N LEU A 139 11.02 -13.03 24.29
CA LEU A 139 12.11 -12.97 23.34
C LEU A 139 11.61 -12.43 21.99
N ASN A 140 12.35 -11.54 21.36
CA ASN A 140 12.02 -10.94 20.06
C ASN A 140 13.24 -10.96 19.14
N VAL A 141 13.00 -11.23 17.86
CA VAL A 141 14.03 -11.11 16.82
C VAL A 141 14.11 -9.66 16.37
N VAL A 142 15.25 -9.01 16.57
CA VAL A 142 15.47 -7.63 16.12
C VAL A 142 16.18 -7.55 14.77
N ARG A 143 16.92 -8.61 14.42
CA ARG A 143 17.69 -8.68 13.18
C ARG A 143 17.92 -10.14 12.80
N ALA A 144 17.79 -10.43 11.51
CA ALA A 144 18.28 -11.69 10.92
C ALA A 144 18.99 -11.36 9.61
N ALA A 145 20.29 -11.71 9.53
CA ALA A 145 21.15 -11.32 8.42
C ALA A 145 21.86 -12.52 7.82
N LEU A 146 21.97 -12.54 6.49
CA LEU A 146 22.79 -13.50 5.77
C LEU A 146 24.28 -13.23 6.03
N VAL A 147 25.01 -14.25 6.46
CA VAL A 147 26.47 -14.17 6.66
C VAL A 147 27.21 -14.78 5.46
N ARG A 148 26.86 -16.02 5.09
CA ARG A 148 27.55 -16.75 4.02
C ARG A 148 26.64 -17.76 3.33
N THR A 149 26.88 -17.97 2.04
CA THR A 149 26.27 -19.05 1.24
C THR A 149 27.35 -19.79 0.45
N ALA A 150 27.10 -21.07 0.12
CA ALA A 150 28.02 -21.87 -0.71
C ALA A 150 28.21 -21.34 -2.16
N ARG A 151 27.32 -20.47 -2.66
CA ARG A 151 27.47 -19.72 -3.93
C ARG A 151 27.45 -18.22 -3.68
N LYS A 152 28.11 -17.39 -4.51
CA LYS A 152 27.95 -15.92 -4.48
C LYS A 152 26.51 -15.56 -4.90
N ILE A 153 25.68 -15.21 -3.92
CA ILE A 153 24.36 -14.60 -4.12
C ILE A 153 24.38 -13.28 -3.35
N MET A 154 23.69 -12.24 -3.85
CA MET A 154 23.73 -10.88 -3.33
C MET A 154 23.49 -10.82 -1.80
N GLN A 155 24.34 -10.06 -1.11
CA GLN A 155 24.22 -9.77 0.32
C GLN A 155 23.03 -8.83 0.58
N GLY A 156 22.28 -9.05 1.66
CA GLY A 156 21.17 -8.19 2.07
C GLY A 156 20.75 -8.44 3.51
N GLU A 157 20.22 -7.39 4.16
CA GLU A 157 19.65 -7.45 5.50
C GLU A 157 18.12 -7.54 5.42
N LEU A 158 17.51 -8.46 6.19
CA LEU A 158 16.07 -8.59 6.30
C LEU A 158 15.62 -8.09 7.68
N HIS A 159 14.94 -6.95 7.70
CA HIS A 159 14.25 -6.47 8.89
C HIS A 159 12.88 -7.16 8.96
N LEU A 160 12.68 -7.99 9.99
CA LEU A 160 11.40 -8.66 10.25
C LEU A 160 10.60 -7.82 11.25
N PRO A 161 9.56 -7.10 10.79
CA PRO A 161 8.72 -6.30 11.68
C PRO A 161 7.87 -7.20 12.59
N GLN A 162 7.52 -6.68 13.77
CA GLN A 162 6.88 -7.44 14.86
C GLN A 162 5.56 -8.13 14.47
N TYR A 163 4.85 -7.62 13.47
CA TYR A 163 3.58 -8.19 12.96
C TYR A 163 3.72 -9.52 12.20
N VAL A 164 4.95 -9.92 11.83
CA VAL A 164 5.19 -11.19 11.11
C VAL A 164 5.06 -12.39 12.04
N PHE A 165 5.13 -12.19 13.35
CA PHE A 165 4.96 -13.24 14.35
C PHE A 165 3.53 -13.28 14.85
N PRO A 166 2.86 -14.45 14.90
CA PRO A 166 1.57 -14.56 15.55
C PRO A 166 1.74 -14.23 17.04
N SER A 167 1.10 -13.16 17.49
CA SER A 167 0.99 -12.88 18.92
C SER A 167 0.16 -13.99 19.58
N PRO A 168 0.55 -14.50 20.75
CA PRO A 168 -0.38 -15.25 21.58
C PRO A 168 -1.58 -14.36 21.78
N SER A 169 -2.76 -14.86 21.42
CA SER A 169 -4.04 -14.24 21.73
C SER A 169 -4.10 -13.92 23.22
N SER A 170 -3.75 -12.69 23.57
CA SER A 170 -3.85 -12.13 24.90
C SER A 170 -4.65 -10.84 24.77
N GLU A 171 -5.95 -11.05 24.90
CA GLU A 171 -6.86 -10.21 25.67
C GLU A 171 -7.16 -8.81 25.13
N LYS A 172 -8.39 -8.71 24.60
CA LYS A 172 -9.25 -7.52 24.52
C LYS A 172 -9.46 -6.77 25.87
N ILE A 173 -8.63 -6.99 26.89
CA ILE A 173 -8.85 -6.47 28.26
C ILE A 173 -8.18 -5.10 28.48
N GLU A 174 -7.25 -4.64 27.63
CA GLU A 174 -6.55 -3.36 27.87
C GLU A 174 -7.08 -2.13 27.10
N ALA A 175 -7.99 -2.29 26.14
CA ALA A 175 -8.46 -1.16 25.31
C ALA A 175 -9.15 -0.03 26.12
N GLN A 176 -9.75 -0.34 27.27
CA GLN A 176 -10.39 0.66 28.14
C GLN A 176 -9.39 1.46 28.98
N LYS A 177 -8.17 0.96 29.23
CA LYS A 177 -7.15 1.65 30.04
C LYS A 177 -6.23 2.56 29.23
N LEU A 178 -6.11 2.36 27.91
CA LEU A 178 -5.25 3.18 27.05
C LEU A 178 -5.83 4.58 26.75
N ALA A 179 -7.16 4.74 26.76
CA ALA A 179 -7.80 6.01 26.39
C ALA A 179 -7.44 7.16 27.36
N ASP A 180 -7.34 6.88 28.66
CA ASP A 180 -7.01 7.88 29.69
C ASP A 180 -5.58 8.43 29.57
N HIS A 181 -4.67 7.73 28.86
CA HIS A 181 -3.24 8.07 28.77
C HIS A 181 -2.69 8.12 27.34
N TYR A 182 -3.56 8.16 26.32
CA TYR A 182 -3.13 8.26 24.92
C TYR A 182 -2.65 9.68 24.54
N PRO A 183 -1.55 9.84 23.78
CA PRO A 183 -0.62 8.82 23.31
C PRO A 183 0.52 8.58 24.31
N GLN A 184 0.86 7.31 24.53
CA GLN A 184 1.95 6.90 25.42
C GLN A 184 3.35 6.97 24.77
N HIS A 185 3.43 6.99 23.45
CA HIS A 185 4.66 7.06 22.66
C HIS A 185 4.36 7.69 21.30
N GLU A 186 5.37 7.72 20.43
CA GLU A 186 5.29 8.27 19.08
C GLU A 186 4.09 7.69 18.31
N VAL A 187 3.35 8.59 17.64
CA VAL A 187 2.30 8.24 16.67
C VAL A 187 2.89 8.36 15.26
N LYS A 188 2.69 7.35 14.42
CA LYS A 188 3.18 7.31 13.04
C LYS A 188 2.03 7.49 12.06
N ILE A 189 2.16 8.45 11.16
CA ILE A 189 1.25 8.63 10.03
C ILE A 189 1.91 8.00 8.80
N ILE A 190 1.35 6.88 8.35
CA ILE A 190 1.78 6.16 7.16
C ILE A 190 1.22 6.86 5.92
N VAL A 191 2.11 7.33 5.05
CA VAL A 191 1.77 8.03 3.81
C VAL A 191 1.98 7.09 2.62
N PRO A 192 0.97 6.86 1.76
CA PRO A 192 1.00 5.86 0.69
C PRO A 192 1.84 6.25 -0.55
N THR A 193 2.54 7.39 -0.51
CA THR A 193 3.28 7.97 -1.64
C THR A 193 4.70 8.33 -1.24
N SER A 194 5.57 8.54 -2.24
CA SER A 194 6.96 8.93 -2.03
C SER A 194 7.07 10.25 -1.26
N ALA A 195 8.15 10.38 -0.49
CA ALA A 195 8.48 11.64 0.18
C ALA A 195 8.61 12.79 -0.83
N GLY A 196 8.20 14.00 -0.43
CA GLY A 196 8.16 15.19 -1.29
C GLY A 196 6.96 15.24 -2.26
N GLY A 197 6.09 14.23 -2.26
CA GLY A 197 4.80 14.26 -2.96
C GLY A 197 3.73 15.09 -2.23
N GLY A 198 2.56 15.23 -2.84
CA GLY A 198 1.47 16.03 -2.26
C GLY A 198 0.95 15.48 -0.94
N ASN A 199 0.68 14.17 -0.87
CA ASN A 199 0.22 13.53 0.38
C ASN A 199 1.26 13.69 1.50
N ASP A 200 2.54 13.50 1.20
CA ASP A 200 3.64 13.70 2.15
C ASP A 200 3.71 15.13 2.68
N THR A 201 3.59 16.10 1.77
CA THR A 201 3.62 17.52 2.13
C THR A 201 2.43 17.89 3.02
N MET A 202 1.21 17.46 2.65
CA MET A 202 0.00 17.68 3.45
C MET A 202 0.11 17.02 4.82
N ALA A 203 0.57 15.76 4.87
CA ALA A 203 0.82 15.04 6.11
C ALA A 203 1.78 15.85 6.99
N ARG A 204 2.96 16.22 6.48
CA ARG A 204 3.94 17.00 7.26
C ARG A 204 3.42 18.36 7.71
N ILE A 205 2.53 19.02 6.95
CA ILE A 205 1.88 20.27 7.39
C ILE A 205 1.04 20.00 8.65
N ILE A 206 0.17 18.98 8.64
CA ILE A 206 -0.66 18.65 9.79
C ILE A 206 0.18 18.12 10.97
N THR A 207 1.16 17.25 10.71
CA THR A 207 1.95 16.58 11.75
C THR A 207 2.73 17.57 12.61
N ARG A 208 3.23 18.66 12.01
CA ARG A 208 3.94 19.73 12.73
C ARG A 208 3.11 20.37 13.85
N LYS A 209 1.79 20.43 13.73
CA LYS A 209 0.90 20.99 14.75
C LYS A 209 0.19 19.92 15.58
N ILE A 210 -0.11 18.74 15.02
CA ILE A 210 -0.77 17.65 15.76
C ILE A 210 0.11 17.21 16.95
N GLY A 211 1.43 17.04 16.78
CA GLY A 211 2.27 16.51 17.85
C GLY A 211 2.21 17.29 19.18
N PRO A 212 2.47 18.61 19.16
CA PRO A 212 2.35 19.45 20.36
C PRO A 212 0.95 19.41 21.01
N LEU A 213 -0.12 19.37 20.20
CA LEU A 213 -1.50 19.34 20.70
C LEU A 213 -1.90 17.97 21.26
N LEU A 214 -1.39 16.90 20.64
CA LEU A 214 -1.63 15.53 21.08
C LEU A 214 -0.74 15.14 22.28
N GLY A 215 0.28 15.94 22.58
CA GLY A 215 1.20 15.74 23.71
C GLY A 215 2.29 14.71 23.47
N ASN A 216 2.53 14.30 22.22
CA ASN A 216 3.57 13.33 21.88
C ASN A 216 4.14 13.57 20.47
N VAL A 217 5.27 12.93 20.15
CA VAL A 217 5.85 13.02 18.81
C VAL A 217 4.91 12.37 17.80
N VAL A 218 4.72 13.04 16.67
CA VAL A 218 4.03 12.45 15.51
C VAL A 218 4.98 12.53 14.33
N SER A 219 5.19 11.40 13.64
CA SER A 219 6.09 11.31 12.49
C SER A 219 5.38 10.82 11.24
N VAL A 220 6.05 10.98 10.10
CA VAL A 220 5.57 10.54 8.78
C VAL A 220 6.47 9.43 8.28
N ASP A 221 5.87 8.29 7.93
CA ASP A 221 6.54 7.12 7.31
C ASP A 221 5.96 6.92 5.90
N ASN A 222 6.79 7.09 4.86
CA ASN A 222 6.37 6.96 3.47
C ASN A 222 6.48 5.51 3.00
N ARG A 223 5.36 4.89 2.64
CA ARG A 223 5.29 3.53 2.10
C ARG A 223 4.61 3.52 0.74
N THR A 224 5.43 3.42 -0.31
CA THR A 224 4.98 3.44 -1.70
C THR A 224 4.65 2.06 -2.23
N GLY A 225 3.78 2.00 -3.25
CA GLY A 225 3.55 0.79 -4.04
C GLY A 225 2.07 0.54 -4.29
N ALA A 226 1.75 -0.02 -5.46
CA ALA A 226 0.40 -0.42 -5.87
C ALA A 226 -0.67 0.66 -5.57
N ASN A 227 -0.43 1.91 -5.97
CA ASN A 227 -1.31 3.06 -5.71
C ASN A 227 -1.70 3.26 -4.22
N GLY A 228 -0.81 2.86 -3.31
CA GLY A 228 -1.02 2.99 -1.87
C GLY A 228 -1.58 1.74 -1.20
N SER A 229 -1.90 0.68 -1.94
CA SER A 229 -2.43 -0.57 -1.38
C SER A 229 -1.43 -1.21 -0.40
N VAL A 230 -0.12 -1.10 -0.64
CA VAL A 230 0.92 -1.60 0.29
C VAL A 230 0.85 -0.90 1.65
N ALA A 231 0.66 0.41 1.66
CA ALA A 231 0.51 1.17 2.90
C ALA A 231 -0.82 0.85 3.60
N ALA A 232 -1.89 0.69 2.84
CA ALA A 232 -3.20 0.32 3.36
C ALA A 232 -3.15 -1.06 4.04
N GLU A 233 -2.59 -2.07 3.38
CA GLU A 233 -2.41 -3.41 3.96
C GLU A 233 -1.60 -3.37 5.27
N TYR A 234 -0.53 -2.57 5.31
CA TYR A 234 0.27 -2.41 6.53
C TYR A 234 -0.54 -1.79 7.68
N VAL A 235 -1.29 -0.70 7.42
CA VAL A 235 -2.06 -0.05 8.49
C VAL A 235 -3.25 -0.91 8.91
N ALA A 236 -3.95 -1.54 7.98
CA ALA A 236 -5.04 -2.49 8.27
C ALA A 236 -4.59 -3.61 9.22
N ALA A 237 -3.34 -4.07 9.09
CA ALA A 237 -2.75 -5.11 9.94
C ALA A 237 -2.06 -4.59 11.22
N SER A 238 -2.04 -3.27 11.45
CA SER A 238 -1.37 -2.67 12.60
C SER A 238 -2.22 -2.76 13.88
N GLN A 239 -1.59 -2.59 15.05
CA GLN A 239 -2.32 -2.60 16.32
C GLN A 239 -3.35 -1.46 16.36
N PRO A 240 -4.59 -1.72 16.83
CA PRO A 240 -5.64 -0.71 16.93
C PRO A 240 -5.51 0.14 18.21
N ASP A 241 -4.32 0.63 18.49
CA ASP A 241 -3.99 1.45 19.67
C ASP A 241 -3.97 2.96 19.38
N GLY A 242 -4.13 3.34 18.11
CA GLY A 242 -4.09 4.72 17.64
C GLY A 242 -2.69 5.27 17.40
N HIS A 243 -1.62 4.49 17.54
CA HIS A 243 -0.24 4.93 17.29
C HIS A 243 0.23 4.69 15.87
N THR A 244 -0.50 3.92 15.08
CA THR A 244 -0.31 3.84 13.63
C THR A 244 -1.56 4.36 12.94
N LEU A 245 -1.42 5.44 12.17
CA LEU A 245 -2.50 6.06 11.40
C LEU A 245 -2.14 6.00 9.92
N MET A 246 -3.15 6.00 9.06
CA MET A 246 -2.98 6.12 7.62
C MET A 246 -3.38 7.52 7.15
N PHE A 247 -2.53 8.13 6.33
CA PHE A 247 -2.94 9.22 5.46
C PHE A 247 -3.59 8.64 4.19
N GLY A 248 -4.88 8.33 4.30
CA GLY A 248 -5.68 7.82 3.21
C GLY A 248 -6.04 8.91 2.19
N TYR A 249 -6.39 8.47 0.98
CA TYR A 249 -6.82 9.36 -0.09
C TYR A 249 -7.76 8.63 -1.04
N ILE A 250 -8.31 9.36 -2.01
CA ILE A 250 -9.29 8.86 -2.98
C ILE A 250 -8.93 7.52 -3.63
N ALA A 251 -7.64 7.24 -3.91
CA ALA A 251 -7.29 5.95 -4.50
C ALA A 251 -7.45 4.79 -3.51
N THR A 252 -6.89 4.91 -2.28
CA THR A 252 -6.88 3.79 -1.33
C THR A 252 -8.26 3.47 -0.77
N HIS A 253 -9.13 4.46 -0.62
CA HIS A 253 -10.44 4.30 0.02
C HIS A 253 -11.62 4.58 -0.91
N GLY A 254 -11.40 4.76 -2.21
CA GLY A 254 -12.46 4.99 -3.20
C GLY A 254 -12.29 4.17 -4.47
N ILE A 255 -11.13 4.32 -5.14
CA ILE A 255 -10.88 3.78 -6.49
C ILE A 255 -10.33 2.35 -6.47
N ASN A 256 -9.24 2.10 -5.75
CA ASN A 256 -8.60 0.78 -5.71
C ASN A 256 -9.59 -0.35 -5.36
N PRO A 257 -10.53 -0.17 -4.40
CA PRO A 257 -11.51 -1.20 -4.03
C PRO A 257 -12.45 -1.66 -5.15
N VAL A 258 -12.57 -0.86 -6.22
CA VAL A 258 -13.42 -1.16 -7.36
C VAL A 258 -12.62 -1.43 -8.65
N MET A 259 -11.29 -1.24 -8.62
CA MET A 259 -10.39 -1.48 -9.76
C MET A 259 -9.50 -2.72 -9.60
N GLN A 260 -9.20 -3.11 -8.37
CA GLN A 260 -8.14 -4.08 -8.06
C GLN A 260 -8.64 -5.10 -7.04
N SER A 261 -8.05 -6.30 -7.06
CA SER A 261 -8.15 -7.23 -5.93
C SER A 261 -7.23 -6.75 -4.81
N LEU A 262 -7.79 -6.50 -3.63
CA LEU A 262 -7.08 -5.93 -2.48
C LEU A 262 -7.01 -6.93 -1.33
N ARG A 263 -5.95 -6.84 -0.51
CA ARG A 263 -5.83 -7.59 0.75
C ARG A 263 -6.28 -6.77 1.97
N TYR A 264 -7.04 -5.72 1.72
CA TYR A 264 -7.69 -4.92 2.74
C TYR A 264 -9.08 -4.53 2.26
N ASN A 265 -9.98 -4.32 3.21
CA ASN A 265 -11.29 -3.75 3.01
C ASN A 265 -11.32 -2.31 3.56
N PRO A 266 -11.50 -1.27 2.71
CA PRO A 266 -11.45 0.13 3.13
C PRO A 266 -12.57 0.51 4.12
N GLU A 267 -13.66 -0.26 4.17
CA GLU A 267 -14.81 0.00 5.03
C GLU A 267 -14.74 -0.80 6.35
N GLN A 268 -14.07 -1.96 6.36
CA GLN A 268 -14.05 -2.87 7.52
C GLN A 268 -12.74 -2.84 8.30
N ASP A 269 -11.61 -2.61 7.62
CA ASP A 269 -10.27 -2.73 8.22
C ASP A 269 -9.74 -1.38 8.74
N PHE A 270 -10.54 -0.32 8.63
CA PHE A 270 -10.19 1.03 9.05
C PHE A 270 -11.27 1.67 9.90
N ALA A 271 -10.86 2.34 10.97
CA ALA A 271 -11.66 3.32 11.70
C ALA A 271 -11.44 4.71 11.07
N PRO A 272 -12.48 5.36 10.51
CA PRO A 272 -12.37 6.72 9.98
C PRO A 272 -12.03 7.71 11.11
N VAL A 273 -11.02 8.56 10.91
CA VAL A 273 -10.65 9.59 11.90
C VAL A 273 -11.18 10.95 11.47
N GLY A 274 -10.84 11.42 10.28
CA GLY A 274 -11.33 12.73 9.82
C GLY A 274 -10.81 13.11 8.45
N MET A 275 -11.60 13.91 7.74
CA MET A 275 -11.21 14.47 6.46
C MET A 275 -10.14 15.54 6.68
N VAL A 276 -9.05 15.47 5.92
CA VAL A 276 -7.99 16.50 5.93
C VAL A 276 -8.39 17.62 4.98
N GLY A 277 -8.75 17.26 3.75
CA GLY A 277 -9.08 18.23 2.73
C GLY A 277 -9.21 17.66 1.33
N TYR A 278 -9.29 18.57 0.37
CA TYR A 278 -9.50 18.28 -1.03
C TYR A 278 -8.55 19.11 -1.88
N SER A 279 -8.11 18.55 -3.00
CA SER A 279 -7.46 19.29 -4.07
C SER A 279 -8.32 19.13 -5.33
N PRO A 280 -8.76 20.25 -5.94
CA PRO A 280 -9.42 20.23 -7.25
C PRO A 280 -8.53 19.53 -8.28
N THR A 281 -9.12 18.83 -9.25
CA THR A 281 -8.41 18.31 -10.42
C THR A 281 -8.58 19.29 -11.57
N LEU A 282 -7.53 19.48 -12.37
CA LEU A 282 -7.50 20.41 -13.50
C LEU A 282 -7.15 19.69 -14.78
N LEU A 283 -7.73 20.08 -15.91
CA LEU A 283 -7.13 19.79 -17.22
C LEU A 283 -6.03 20.81 -17.47
N ILE A 284 -4.78 20.36 -17.52
CA ILE A 284 -3.65 21.21 -17.88
C ILE A 284 -2.99 20.76 -19.18
N VAL A 285 -2.35 21.70 -19.86
CA VAL A 285 -1.59 21.48 -21.09
C VAL A 285 -0.18 22.07 -20.99
N ASN A 286 0.74 21.56 -21.80
CA ASN A 286 2.04 22.20 -22.00
C ASN A 286 1.84 23.64 -22.49
N ALA A 287 2.57 24.61 -21.95
CA ALA A 287 2.38 26.03 -22.30
C ALA A 287 2.71 26.38 -23.77
N ALA A 288 3.54 25.60 -24.45
CA ALA A 288 3.85 25.76 -25.87
C ALA A 288 2.75 25.19 -26.80
N LEU A 289 1.78 24.44 -26.28
CA LEU A 289 0.65 23.96 -27.07
C LEU A 289 -0.18 25.17 -27.55
N PRO A 290 -0.53 25.27 -28.86
CA PRO A 290 -1.17 26.46 -29.43
C PRO A 290 -2.67 26.50 -29.16
N VAL A 291 -3.05 26.37 -27.88
CA VAL A 291 -4.44 26.41 -27.40
C VAL A 291 -4.55 27.45 -26.29
N ARG A 292 -5.65 28.20 -26.27
CA ARG A 292 -5.91 29.27 -25.28
C ARG A 292 -6.96 28.87 -24.26
N ASN A 293 -7.87 27.98 -24.64
CA ASN A 293 -9.02 27.58 -23.84
C ASN A 293 -9.38 26.10 -24.15
N PHE A 294 -10.39 25.59 -23.47
CA PHE A 294 -10.85 24.22 -23.65
C PHE A 294 -11.37 23.93 -25.07
N GLN A 295 -12.10 24.86 -25.69
CA GLN A 295 -12.60 24.72 -27.06
C GLN A 295 -11.46 24.61 -28.08
N ASP A 296 -10.43 25.46 -27.99
CA ASP A 296 -9.25 25.38 -28.86
C ASP A 296 -8.57 24.01 -28.75
N PHE A 297 -8.51 23.45 -27.53
CA PHE A 297 -7.94 22.13 -27.29
C PHE A 297 -8.81 21.02 -27.87
N MET A 298 -10.12 21.13 -27.73
CA MET A 298 -11.08 20.23 -28.37
C MET A 298 -10.96 20.22 -29.89
N ASP A 299 -10.81 21.39 -30.50
CA ASP A 299 -10.66 21.52 -31.95
C ASP A 299 -9.30 20.97 -32.39
N LEU A 300 -8.22 21.32 -31.68
CA LEU A 300 -6.89 20.79 -31.96
C LEU A 300 -6.88 19.25 -31.92
N MET A 301 -7.52 18.63 -30.92
CA MET A 301 -7.60 17.17 -30.79
C MET A 301 -8.28 16.48 -31.98
N ARG A 302 -9.21 17.16 -32.65
CA ARG A 302 -9.94 16.61 -33.81
C ARG A 302 -9.20 16.84 -35.13
N THR A 303 -8.45 17.93 -35.25
CA THR A 303 -7.87 18.36 -36.53
C THR A 303 -6.39 18.08 -36.69
N THR A 304 -5.67 17.80 -35.60
CA THR A 304 -4.23 17.55 -35.66
C THR A 304 -3.93 16.13 -36.11
N ASP A 305 -2.93 15.96 -36.96
CA ASP A 305 -2.32 14.65 -37.29
C ASP A 305 -1.18 14.27 -36.32
N LYS A 306 -0.79 15.20 -35.42
CA LYS A 306 0.26 14.96 -34.42
C LYS A 306 -0.31 14.32 -33.16
N PRO A 307 0.29 13.22 -32.66
CA PRO A 307 -0.02 12.63 -31.37
C PRO A 307 -0.10 13.65 -30.23
N LEU A 308 -1.16 13.54 -29.42
CA LEU A 308 -1.40 14.29 -28.19
C LEU A 308 -1.45 13.30 -27.03
N ASN A 309 -0.26 12.95 -26.53
CA ASN A 309 -0.10 12.06 -25.38
C ASN A 309 -0.57 12.75 -24.10
N PHE A 310 -1.20 12.00 -23.20
CA PHE A 310 -1.44 12.46 -21.82
C PHE A 310 -0.39 11.90 -20.87
N ALA A 311 -0.06 12.65 -19.82
CA ALA A 311 0.72 12.13 -18.70
C ALA A 311 -0.19 11.69 -17.56
N SER A 312 0.25 10.73 -16.74
CA SER A 312 -0.43 10.37 -15.50
C SER A 312 0.56 9.97 -14.41
N ALA A 313 0.09 10.00 -13.16
CA ALA A 313 0.85 9.57 -11.99
C ALA A 313 0.85 8.04 -11.78
N GLY A 314 0.58 7.28 -12.85
CA GLY A 314 0.49 5.82 -12.84
C GLY A 314 -0.87 5.31 -13.33
N GLU A 315 -0.90 4.07 -13.77
CA GLU A 315 -2.16 3.39 -14.12
C GLU A 315 -3.10 3.30 -12.91
N GLY A 316 -4.41 3.35 -13.16
CA GLY A 316 -5.45 3.38 -12.13
C GLY A 316 -5.52 4.63 -11.25
N THR A 317 -4.68 5.65 -11.46
CA THR A 317 -4.76 6.91 -10.70
C THR A 317 -5.81 7.86 -11.26
N ILE A 318 -6.27 8.86 -10.48
CA ILE A 318 -7.20 9.90 -10.95
C ILE A 318 -6.75 10.55 -12.27
N PRO A 319 -5.48 11.00 -12.43
CA PRO A 319 -5.03 11.56 -13.71
C PRO A 319 -5.22 10.62 -14.91
N HIS A 320 -5.01 9.30 -14.72
CA HIS A 320 -5.21 8.31 -15.77
C HIS A 320 -6.70 8.10 -16.07
N LEU A 321 -7.52 7.89 -15.03
CA LEU A 321 -8.96 7.69 -15.19
C LEU A 321 -9.63 8.90 -15.85
N ALA A 322 -9.25 10.10 -15.43
CA ALA A 322 -9.73 11.35 -16.01
C ALA A 322 -9.39 11.47 -17.51
N ALA A 323 -8.16 11.11 -17.88
CA ALA A 323 -7.74 11.12 -19.27
C ALA A 323 -8.51 10.11 -20.11
N GLU A 324 -8.69 8.88 -19.60
CA GLU A 324 -9.47 7.85 -20.28
C GLU A 324 -10.96 8.20 -20.37
N MET A 325 -11.54 8.78 -19.32
CA MET A 325 -12.90 9.33 -19.35
C MET A 325 -13.02 10.36 -20.46
N LEU A 326 -12.11 11.35 -20.51
CA LEU A 326 -12.15 12.40 -21.54
C LEU A 326 -12.01 11.79 -22.94
N ARG A 327 -11.03 10.92 -23.14
CA ARG A 327 -10.80 10.23 -24.43
C ARG A 327 -12.05 9.48 -24.91
N ARG A 328 -12.75 8.80 -24.01
CA ARG A 328 -13.97 8.05 -24.31
C ARG A 328 -15.17 8.95 -24.57
N THR A 329 -15.43 9.93 -23.71
CA THR A 329 -16.58 10.84 -23.88
C THR A 329 -16.51 11.61 -25.19
N LEU A 330 -15.30 11.93 -25.64
CA LEU A 330 -15.12 12.68 -26.87
C LEU A 330 -15.30 11.82 -28.15
N LEU A 331 -15.36 10.48 -28.04
CA LEU A 331 -15.64 9.52 -29.13
C LEU A 331 -15.00 9.86 -30.48
N VAL A 332 -13.77 10.38 -30.47
CA VAL A 332 -13.16 10.87 -31.71
C VAL A 332 -12.50 9.69 -32.42
N GLU A 333 -13.27 9.00 -33.27
CA GLU A 333 -12.70 8.15 -34.33
C GLU A 333 -11.67 8.98 -35.10
N GLY A 334 -10.42 8.51 -35.15
CA GLY A 334 -9.32 9.26 -35.78
C GLY A 334 -8.71 10.40 -34.94
N SER A 335 -9.01 10.52 -33.64
CA SER A 335 -8.27 11.48 -32.80
C SER A 335 -6.79 11.15 -32.72
N SER A 336 -5.98 12.19 -32.70
CA SER A 336 -4.58 12.13 -32.31
C SER A 336 -4.35 11.86 -30.81
N LEU A 337 -5.40 11.55 -30.04
CA LEU A 337 -5.25 11.17 -28.63
C LEU A 337 -4.60 9.79 -28.55
N THR A 338 -3.31 9.80 -28.21
CA THR A 338 -2.44 8.63 -28.22
C THR A 338 -2.18 8.09 -26.81
N ALA A 339 -1.20 7.17 -26.70
CA ALA A 339 -0.87 6.43 -25.50
C ALA A 339 -0.60 7.32 -24.27
N GLY A 340 -1.00 6.82 -23.10
CA GLY A 340 -0.67 7.43 -21.82
C GLY A 340 0.81 7.25 -21.46
N GLU A 341 1.46 8.33 -21.07
CA GLU A 341 2.75 8.30 -20.38
C GLU A 341 2.51 8.15 -18.88
N HIS A 342 2.74 6.94 -18.35
CA HIS A 342 2.56 6.63 -16.94
C HIS A 342 3.88 6.79 -16.17
N HIS A 343 3.87 7.59 -15.11
CA HIS A 343 5.04 7.83 -14.26
C HIS A 343 4.78 7.39 -12.82
N ALA A 344 5.86 7.21 -12.04
CA ALA A 344 5.79 6.80 -10.63
C ALA A 344 5.21 7.87 -9.66
N GLY A 345 4.57 8.92 -10.17
CA GLY A 345 3.97 9.99 -9.37
C GLY A 345 3.67 11.27 -10.16
N ALA A 346 3.00 12.23 -9.52
CA ALA A 346 2.57 13.47 -10.17
C ALA A 346 3.74 14.37 -10.60
N ALA A 347 4.78 14.50 -9.78
CA ALA A 347 5.95 15.33 -10.10
C ALA A 347 6.70 14.89 -11.39
N PRO A 348 7.09 13.61 -11.57
CA PRO A 348 7.69 13.17 -12.83
C PRO A 348 6.74 13.28 -14.02
N ALA A 349 5.42 13.08 -13.83
CA ALA A 349 4.41 13.23 -14.89
C ALA A 349 4.28 14.68 -15.38
N ILE A 350 4.18 15.65 -14.46
CA ILE A 350 4.12 17.07 -14.84
C ILE A 350 5.43 17.50 -15.50
N ASN A 351 6.58 16.94 -15.08
CA ASN A 351 7.84 17.23 -15.75
C ASN A 351 7.89 16.70 -17.20
N ALA A 352 7.30 15.54 -17.49
CA ALA A 352 7.15 15.04 -18.86
C ALA A 352 6.26 15.98 -19.70
N LEU A 353 5.15 16.45 -19.12
CA LEU A 353 4.30 17.47 -19.73
C LEU A 353 5.08 18.76 -20.02
N VAL A 354 5.83 19.30 -19.05
CA VAL A 354 6.65 20.53 -19.21
C VAL A 354 7.70 20.37 -20.31
N ARG A 355 8.31 19.19 -20.44
CA ARG A 355 9.29 18.89 -21.50
C ARG A 355 8.65 18.62 -22.86
N GLY A 356 7.33 18.54 -22.94
CA GLY A 356 6.59 18.27 -24.17
C GLY A 356 6.60 16.81 -24.61
N GLN A 357 6.94 15.88 -23.70
CA GLN A 357 6.82 14.43 -23.94
C GLN A 357 5.34 14.03 -23.99
N ALA A 358 4.57 14.56 -23.02
CA ALA A 358 3.11 14.63 -23.05
C ALA A 358 2.63 16.06 -23.35
N GLN A 359 1.40 16.20 -23.84
CA GLN A 359 0.79 17.49 -24.20
C GLN A 359 -0.28 17.93 -23.21
N TRP A 360 -0.88 17.00 -22.46
CA TRP A 360 -1.91 17.30 -21.47
C TRP A 360 -1.92 16.33 -20.27
N MET A 361 -2.58 16.71 -19.18
CA MET A 361 -2.67 15.91 -17.95
C MET A 361 -3.86 16.36 -17.09
N PHE A 362 -4.36 15.46 -16.23
CA PHE A 362 -5.32 15.75 -15.17
C PHE A 362 -4.72 15.71 -13.75
N PRO A 363 -3.79 16.61 -13.37
CA PRO A 363 -3.22 16.62 -12.03
C PRO A 363 -4.18 17.23 -11.00
N SER A 364 -3.86 17.02 -9.72
CA SER A 364 -4.43 17.85 -8.66
C SER A 364 -3.85 19.27 -8.75
N LEU A 365 -4.65 20.28 -8.43
CA LEU A 365 -4.20 21.67 -8.27
C LEU A 365 -2.97 21.73 -7.37
N PHE A 366 -2.94 20.94 -6.30
CA PHE A 366 -1.78 20.88 -5.42
C PHE A 366 -0.47 20.59 -6.15
N SER A 367 -0.48 19.54 -6.98
CA SER A 367 0.71 19.14 -7.73
C SER A 367 1.05 20.09 -8.89
N ALA A 368 0.03 20.74 -9.48
CA ALA A 368 0.18 21.58 -10.66
C ALA A 368 0.50 23.05 -10.34
N LEU A 369 0.11 23.55 -9.16
CA LEU A 369 0.15 24.97 -8.81
C LEU A 369 1.53 25.62 -8.98
N PRO A 370 2.67 25.01 -8.59
CA PRO A 370 3.98 25.60 -8.84
C PRO A 370 4.27 25.81 -10.33
N TYR A 371 3.82 24.88 -11.18
CA TYR A 371 4.05 24.92 -12.62
C TYR A 371 3.13 25.92 -13.31
N LEU A 372 1.88 26.03 -12.84
CA LEU A 372 0.92 27.05 -13.27
C LEU A 372 1.41 28.45 -12.93
N LYS A 373 1.91 28.68 -11.71
CA LYS A 373 2.53 29.96 -11.29
C LYS A 373 3.75 30.31 -12.13
N SER A 374 4.55 29.32 -12.53
CA SER A 374 5.72 29.54 -13.39
C SER A 374 5.40 29.74 -14.88
N GLY A 375 4.15 29.55 -15.30
CA GLY A 375 3.73 29.64 -16.69
C GLY A 375 4.22 28.49 -17.59
N LYS A 376 4.77 27.41 -17.03
CA LYS A 376 5.26 26.25 -17.79
C LYS A 376 4.14 25.33 -18.29
N VAL A 377 2.97 25.42 -17.67
CA VAL A 377 1.73 24.74 -18.07
C VAL A 377 0.58 25.73 -17.97
N LYS A 378 -0.51 25.47 -18.69
CA LYS A 378 -1.75 26.25 -18.63
C LYS A 378 -2.89 25.35 -18.19
N ALA A 379 -3.80 25.85 -17.35
CA ALA A 379 -5.04 25.16 -17.02
C ALA A 379 -6.14 25.59 -17.99
N LEU A 380 -6.86 24.62 -18.56
CA LEU A 380 -7.93 24.84 -19.54
C LEU A 380 -9.33 24.65 -18.95
N ALA A 381 -9.46 23.75 -17.98
CA ALA A 381 -10.72 23.46 -17.30
C ALA A 381 -10.48 22.89 -15.91
N ILE A 382 -11.49 23.01 -15.03
CA ILE A 382 -11.54 22.42 -13.70
C ILE A 382 -12.47 21.21 -13.73
N ALA A 383 -12.01 20.08 -13.21
CA ALA A 383 -12.79 18.85 -13.08
C ALA A 383 -13.45 18.78 -11.69
N THR A 384 -14.15 19.84 -11.30
CA THR A 384 -14.98 19.92 -10.09
C THR A 384 -16.31 20.55 -10.44
N PRO A 385 -17.40 20.36 -9.66
CA PRO A 385 -18.72 20.85 -10.02
C PRO A 385 -18.81 22.38 -10.14
N ASN A 386 -17.99 23.09 -9.37
CA ASN A 386 -17.96 24.55 -9.34
C ASN A 386 -16.57 25.08 -9.72
N ARG A 387 -16.53 26.30 -10.25
CA ARG A 387 -15.27 27.02 -10.47
C ARG A 387 -14.55 27.28 -9.15
N LEU A 388 -13.24 27.48 -9.21
CA LEU A 388 -12.46 27.88 -8.05
C LEU A 388 -12.60 29.38 -7.82
N THR A 389 -12.92 29.80 -6.60
CA THR A 389 -13.06 31.22 -6.24
C THR A 389 -11.81 32.02 -6.56
N GLU A 390 -10.64 31.43 -6.34
CA GLU A 390 -9.35 32.08 -6.64
C GLU A 390 -9.13 32.21 -8.16
N TRP A 391 -9.63 31.28 -8.97
CA TRP A 391 -9.42 31.20 -10.42
C TRP A 391 -10.77 31.21 -11.17
N PRO A 392 -11.53 32.31 -11.11
CA PRO A 392 -12.90 32.37 -11.62
C PRO A 392 -12.97 32.32 -13.15
N ASP A 393 -11.87 32.61 -13.85
CA ASP A 393 -11.82 32.66 -15.31
C ASP A 393 -11.67 31.28 -15.96
N ILE A 394 -11.31 30.25 -15.17
CA ILE A 394 -11.15 28.89 -15.68
C ILE A 394 -12.50 28.18 -15.59
N PRO A 395 -13.07 27.69 -16.71
CA PRO A 395 -14.37 27.02 -16.69
C PRO A 395 -14.29 25.65 -16.02
N THR A 396 -15.43 25.12 -15.59
CA THR A 396 -15.53 23.71 -15.21
C THR A 396 -15.74 22.84 -16.45
N LEU A 397 -15.42 21.55 -16.38
CA LEU A 397 -15.80 20.61 -17.45
C LEU A 397 -17.32 20.46 -17.58
N SER A 398 -18.08 20.58 -16.49
CA SER A 398 -19.56 20.53 -16.50
C SER A 398 -20.17 21.67 -17.32
N GLU A 399 -19.57 22.86 -17.34
CA GLU A 399 -20.01 23.97 -18.21
C GLU A 399 -19.90 23.63 -19.72
N TRP A 400 -19.21 22.55 -20.06
CA TRP A 400 -19.09 22.01 -21.42
C TRP A 400 -19.89 20.71 -21.63
N GLY A 401 -20.84 20.40 -20.75
CA GLY A 401 -21.70 19.22 -20.84
C GLY A 401 -21.03 17.91 -20.40
N LEU A 402 -19.90 18.00 -19.69
CA LEU A 402 -19.17 16.85 -19.13
C LEU A 402 -19.51 16.69 -17.64
N ASP A 403 -20.80 16.51 -17.34
CA ASP A 403 -21.34 16.56 -15.96
C ASP A 403 -20.83 15.45 -15.03
N ASP A 404 -20.37 14.32 -15.60
CA ASP A 404 -19.82 13.20 -14.83
C ASP A 404 -18.35 13.41 -14.37
N PHE A 405 -17.72 14.54 -14.72
CA PHE A 405 -16.31 14.85 -14.43
C PHE A 405 -16.08 15.62 -13.12
N ASP A 406 -16.69 15.19 -12.02
CA ASP A 406 -16.23 15.62 -10.70
C ASP A 406 -15.08 14.71 -10.21
N LEU A 407 -13.86 15.14 -10.45
CA LEU A 407 -12.64 14.40 -10.13
C LEU A 407 -11.93 15.00 -8.93
N THR A 408 -12.69 15.54 -7.97
CA THR A 408 -12.13 16.13 -6.76
C THR A 408 -11.32 15.11 -5.97
N GLN A 409 -10.02 15.37 -5.75
CA GLN A 409 -9.16 14.48 -4.97
C GLN A 409 -9.28 14.81 -3.49
N TRP A 410 -9.59 13.82 -2.66
CA TRP A 410 -9.73 14.00 -1.21
C TRP A 410 -8.68 13.22 -0.43
N TYR A 411 -8.40 13.70 0.77
CA TYR A 411 -7.36 13.19 1.67
C TYR A 411 -7.90 13.14 3.10
N ALA A 412 -7.60 12.07 3.83
CA ALA A 412 -8.18 11.81 5.14
C ALA A 412 -7.24 11.02 6.05
N LEU A 413 -7.49 11.06 7.35
CA LEU A 413 -6.85 10.18 8.33
C LEU A 413 -7.75 9.00 8.68
N PHE A 414 -7.12 7.84 8.80
CA PHE A 414 -7.73 6.59 9.24
C PHE A 414 -6.86 5.93 10.30
N ALA A 415 -7.46 5.18 11.21
CA ALA A 415 -6.78 4.28 12.13
C ALA A 415 -7.14 2.82 11.79
N PRO A 416 -6.42 1.81 12.30
CA PRO A 416 -6.82 0.41 12.15
C PRO A 416 -8.19 0.15 12.76
N SER A 417 -8.94 -0.78 12.18
CA SER A 417 -10.22 -1.23 12.73
C SER A 417 -10.06 -1.74 14.16
N GLY A 418 -11.02 -1.41 15.03
CA GLY A 418 -10.98 -1.74 16.46
C GLY A 418 -10.31 -0.68 17.34
N THR A 419 -9.76 0.40 16.76
CA THR A 419 -9.26 1.53 17.55
C THR A 419 -10.40 2.12 18.39
N SER A 420 -10.17 2.33 19.69
CA SER A 420 -11.22 2.80 20.61
C SER A 420 -11.86 4.11 20.10
N PRO A 421 -13.21 4.25 20.15
CA PRO A 421 -13.89 5.49 19.79
C PRO A 421 -13.32 6.73 20.50
N GLU A 422 -12.92 6.60 21.76
CA GLU A 422 -12.35 7.70 22.55
C GLU A 422 -11.00 8.19 21.96
N ILE A 423 -10.16 7.25 21.48
CA ILE A 423 -8.90 7.58 20.82
C ILE A 423 -9.17 8.22 19.45
N VAL A 424 -10.09 7.65 18.67
CA VAL A 424 -10.52 8.22 17.38
C VAL A 424 -11.03 9.65 17.55
N ASP A 425 -11.89 9.88 18.54
CA ASP A 425 -12.45 11.19 18.84
C ASP A 425 -11.37 12.18 19.28
N LYS A 426 -10.42 11.77 20.12
CA LYS A 426 -9.29 12.62 20.53
C LYS A 426 -8.41 13.02 19.35
N ILE A 427 -8.08 12.08 18.45
CA ILE A 427 -7.31 12.38 17.23
C ILE A 427 -8.13 13.28 16.30
N ASN A 428 -9.43 13.02 16.13
CA ASN A 428 -10.32 13.85 15.30
C ASN A 428 -10.40 15.29 15.81
N GLN A 429 -10.60 15.48 17.12
CA GLN A 429 -10.64 16.81 17.74
C GLN A 429 -9.33 17.57 17.50
N THR A 430 -8.20 16.91 17.74
CA THR A 430 -6.86 17.48 17.50
C THR A 430 -6.66 17.82 16.02
N LEU A 431 -7.05 16.93 15.11
CA LEU A 431 -7.00 17.17 13.67
C LEU A 431 -7.86 18.39 13.30
N ASN A 432 -9.08 18.48 13.80
CA ASN A 432 -9.98 19.60 13.50
C ASN A 432 -9.45 20.93 14.05
N GLU A 433 -8.80 20.95 15.22
CA GLU A 433 -8.11 22.13 15.75
C GLU A 433 -6.99 22.57 14.79
N VAL A 434 -6.14 21.63 14.37
CA VAL A 434 -5.05 21.90 13.40
C VAL A 434 -5.59 22.39 12.06
N LEU A 435 -6.66 21.80 11.54
CA LEU A 435 -7.27 22.22 10.27
C LEU A 435 -8.03 23.55 10.40
N ASN A 436 -8.39 23.98 11.61
CA ASN A 436 -8.99 25.29 11.86
C ASN A 436 -7.98 26.40 12.08
N ASP A 437 -6.71 26.06 12.36
CA ASP A 437 -5.61 27.01 12.48
C ASP A 437 -5.44 27.83 11.17
N PRO A 438 -5.46 29.18 11.25
CA PRO A 438 -5.36 30.04 10.07
C PRO A 438 -4.07 29.86 9.26
N GLU A 439 -2.95 29.55 9.91
CA GLU A 439 -1.66 29.34 9.24
C GLU A 439 -1.69 28.03 8.45
N VAL A 440 -2.26 26.97 9.01
CA VAL A 440 -2.46 25.69 8.32
C VAL A 440 -3.41 25.85 7.14
N ARG A 441 -4.54 26.54 7.32
CA ARG A 441 -5.48 26.86 6.24
C ARG A 441 -4.81 27.63 5.11
N ALA A 442 -4.09 28.70 5.45
CA ALA A 442 -3.39 29.52 4.48
C ALA A 442 -2.30 28.72 3.76
N ARG A 443 -1.54 27.89 4.48
CA ARG A 443 -0.50 27.05 3.88
C ARG A 443 -1.06 26.01 2.92
N MET A 444 -2.10 25.30 3.32
CA MET A 444 -2.79 24.34 2.44
C MET A 444 -3.35 25.04 1.19
N ALA A 445 -3.97 26.21 1.34
CA ALA A 445 -4.52 26.99 0.23
C ALA A 445 -3.42 27.51 -0.72
N GLN A 446 -2.30 28.00 -0.17
CA GLN A 446 -1.13 28.43 -0.95
C GLN A 446 -0.53 27.32 -1.79
N ASP A 447 -0.65 26.07 -1.31
CA ASP A 447 -0.22 24.87 -1.99
C ASP A 447 -1.35 24.23 -2.81
N GLY A 448 -2.53 24.84 -2.95
CA GLY A 448 -3.59 24.38 -3.85
C GLY A 448 -4.57 23.35 -3.27
N ALA A 449 -4.66 23.24 -1.94
CA ALA A 449 -5.59 22.38 -1.23
C ALA A 449 -6.53 23.17 -0.31
N GLN A 450 -7.73 22.64 -0.11
CA GLN A 450 -8.73 23.20 0.79
C GLN A 450 -8.95 22.22 1.94
N VAL A 451 -8.79 22.69 3.17
CA VAL A 451 -9.07 21.84 4.35
C VAL A 451 -10.57 21.71 4.57
N LYS A 452 -11.01 20.55 5.07
CA LYS A 452 -12.43 20.31 5.42
C LYS A 452 -12.54 19.55 6.74
N PRO A 453 -12.44 20.26 7.87
CA PRO A 453 -12.70 19.68 9.19
C PRO A 453 -14.09 19.02 9.22
N GLY A 454 -14.23 17.96 10.00
CA GLY A 454 -15.47 17.21 10.07
C GLY A 454 -15.39 16.05 11.05
N THR A 455 -16.46 15.25 11.10
CA THR A 455 -16.57 14.12 12.04
C THR A 455 -16.12 12.80 11.41
N PRO A 456 -15.73 11.80 12.20
CA PRO A 456 -15.49 10.43 11.74
C PRO A 456 -16.64 9.86 10.89
N GLN A 457 -17.89 10.13 11.29
CA GLN A 457 -19.08 9.62 10.62
C GLN A 457 -19.31 10.28 9.25
N GLN A 458 -18.97 11.57 9.12
CA GLN A 458 -18.99 12.26 7.83
C GLN A 458 -17.96 11.65 6.87
N LEU A 459 -16.76 11.33 7.36
CA LEU A 459 -15.74 10.63 6.56
C LEU A 459 -16.20 9.22 6.16
N SER A 460 -16.77 8.46 7.09
CA SER A 460 -17.32 7.12 6.81
C SER A 460 -18.35 7.15 5.67
N ARG A 461 -19.30 8.09 5.73
CA ARG A 461 -20.30 8.28 4.67
C ARG A 461 -19.69 8.72 3.34
N HIS A 462 -18.67 9.57 3.39
CA HIS A 462 -17.93 10.01 2.21
C HIS A 462 -17.27 8.81 1.50
N VAL A 463 -16.58 7.95 2.24
CA VAL A 463 -15.96 6.71 1.72
C VAL A 463 -16.99 5.81 1.05
N GLN A 464 -18.12 5.53 1.72
CA GLN A 464 -19.20 4.70 1.17
C GLN A 464 -19.75 5.27 -0.14
N THR A 465 -19.98 6.58 -0.17
CA THR A 465 -20.52 7.27 -1.35
C THR A 465 -19.52 7.23 -2.51
N GLU A 466 -18.24 7.45 -2.22
CA GLU A 466 -17.18 7.43 -3.22
C GLU A 466 -16.97 6.03 -3.82
N ILE A 467 -16.98 4.97 -3.02
CA ILE A 467 -16.87 3.59 -3.54
C ILE A 467 -18.04 3.29 -4.50
N GLN A 468 -19.27 3.64 -4.12
CA GLN A 468 -20.44 3.44 -4.98
C GLN A 468 -20.35 4.25 -6.28
N ARG A 469 -19.89 5.50 -6.16
CA ARG A 469 -19.70 6.40 -7.29
C ARG A 469 -18.64 5.87 -8.26
N TRP A 470 -17.45 5.55 -7.76
CA TRP A 470 -16.35 5.05 -8.58
C TRP A 470 -16.68 3.70 -9.22
N ARG A 471 -17.48 2.85 -8.56
CA ARG A 471 -18.02 1.64 -9.19
C ARG A 471 -18.81 1.95 -10.46
N LYS A 472 -19.65 3.00 -10.46
CA LYS A 472 -20.42 3.43 -11.64
C LYS A 472 -19.51 4.02 -12.73
N VAL A 473 -18.57 4.86 -12.34
CA VAL A 473 -17.62 5.49 -13.28
C VAL A 473 -16.73 4.45 -13.95
N ILE A 474 -16.19 3.49 -13.21
CA ILE A 474 -15.33 2.45 -13.79
C ILE A 474 -16.11 1.53 -14.72
N ALA A 475 -17.35 1.19 -14.36
CA ALA A 475 -18.23 0.42 -15.24
C ALA A 475 -18.52 1.16 -16.57
N SER A 476 -18.72 2.48 -16.56
CA SER A 476 -18.98 3.26 -17.78
C SER A 476 -17.71 3.50 -18.60
N THR A 477 -16.55 3.57 -17.95
CA THR A 477 -15.25 3.76 -18.61
C THR A 477 -14.69 2.49 -19.20
N GLY A 478 -15.34 1.32 -19.15
CA GLY A 478 -14.86 0.06 -19.76
C GLY A 478 -13.37 -0.24 -19.57
N LEU A 479 -12.75 0.30 -18.52
CA LEU A 479 -11.41 0.00 -18.09
C LEU A 479 -11.56 -1.29 -17.29
N SER A 480 -11.06 -2.39 -17.86
CA SER A 480 -11.20 -3.71 -17.26
C SER A 480 -10.68 -3.65 -15.82
N THR A 481 -11.53 -4.03 -14.87
CA THR A 481 -11.04 -4.55 -13.60
C THR A 481 -10.22 -5.78 -13.98
N HIS A 482 -8.94 -5.82 -13.59
CA HIS A 482 -8.17 -7.07 -13.71
C HIS A 482 -8.73 -8.08 -12.69
N SER A 483 -9.93 -8.62 -12.97
CA SER A 483 -10.52 -9.81 -12.36
C SER A 483 -11.88 -10.25 -12.97
N GLN A 484 -12.34 -9.75 -14.12
CA GLN A 484 -13.59 -10.24 -14.75
C GLN A 484 -13.49 -10.63 -16.23
N VAL A 485 -12.28 -10.88 -16.74
CA VAL A 485 -12.09 -11.52 -18.05
C VAL A 485 -11.52 -12.92 -17.81
N GLU A 486 -12.32 -13.82 -17.24
CA GLU A 486 -12.07 -15.28 -17.30
C GLU A 486 -13.30 -16.14 -16.94
N THR A 487 -14.52 -15.59 -16.97
CA THR A 487 -15.76 -16.38 -16.78
C THR A 487 -16.75 -16.27 -17.94
N ALA A 488 -16.27 -15.86 -19.12
CA ALA A 488 -17.03 -15.92 -20.36
C ALA A 488 -16.21 -16.66 -21.43
N GLU A 489 -15.89 -17.93 -21.15
CA GLU A 489 -15.64 -19.04 -22.08
C GLU A 489 -14.97 -20.20 -21.31
N ALA A 490 -15.81 -21.07 -20.74
CA ALA A 490 -15.51 -22.48 -20.42
C ALA A 490 -16.82 -23.23 -20.20
#